data_AF-A0A9E1UWB7-F1
#
_entry.id   AF-A0A9E1UWB7-F1
#
_cell.length_a   1.000
_cell.length_b   1.000
_cell.length_c   1.000
_cell.angle_alpha   90.00
_cell.angle_beta   90.00
_cell.angle_gamma   90.00
#
_symmetry.space_group_name_H-M   'P 1'
#
loop_
_entity.id
_entity.type
_entity.pdbx_description
1 polymer ?
#
loop_
_entity_poly.entity_id
_entity_poly.type
_entity_poly.pdbx_seq_one_letter_code
_entity_poly.pdbx_strand_id
1 'polypeptide(L)' 'MNKDASVFPFGLPREKPDMPLSQAMERLYTRYPAPTYWWNELYSQFRYTPLQG' A
#
# COMPACT_ATOMS: atom_id res chain seq x y z
N MET A 1 -28.39 2.51 -6.56
CA MET A 1 -27.00 2.45 -6.06
C MET A 1 -26.99 3.22 -4.75
N ASN A 2 -26.85 2.55 -3.59
CA ASN A 2 -26.87 3.20 -2.28
C ASN A 2 -25.72 4.22 -2.19
N LYS A 3 -26.02 5.48 -1.87
CA LYS A 3 -25.08 6.61 -1.78
C LYS A 3 -24.42 6.75 -0.40
N ASP A 4 -24.83 5.94 0.59
CA ASP A 4 -24.56 6.22 2.00
C ASP A 4 -23.62 5.21 2.69
N ALA A 5 -23.06 4.26 1.94
CA ALA A 5 -21.86 3.55 2.36
C ALA A 5 -20.71 4.11 1.52
N SER A 6 -19.79 4.86 2.14
CA SER A 6 -18.52 5.24 1.53
C SER A 6 -17.68 3.96 1.36
N VAL A 7 -18.04 3.15 0.37
CA VAL A 7 -17.32 1.91 0.05
C VAL A 7 -15.91 2.29 -0.36
N PHE A 8 -14.94 1.51 0.09
CA PHE A 8 -13.55 1.74 -0.28
C PHE A 8 -13.42 1.77 -1.82
N PRO A 9 -12.69 2.75 -2.38
CA PRO A 9 -12.61 2.91 -3.83
C PRO A 9 -11.96 1.68 -4.49
N PHE A 10 -12.37 1.40 -5.73
CA PHE A 10 -11.82 0.29 -6.50
C PHE A 10 -10.31 0.45 -6.77
N GLY A 11 -9.87 1.67 -7.02
CA GLY A 11 -8.45 2.01 -7.12
C GLY A 11 -7.87 2.37 -5.75
N LEU A 12 -6.67 1.89 -5.45
CA LEU A 12 -6.01 2.22 -4.18
C LEU A 12 -5.56 3.69 -4.17
N PRO A 13 -6.07 4.52 -3.24
CA PRO A 13 -5.65 5.91 -3.12
C PRO A 13 -4.18 6.01 -2.75
N ARG A 14 -3.47 6.99 -3.32
CA ARG A 14 -2.07 7.28 -2.94
C ARG A 14 -1.96 7.90 -1.56
N GLU A 15 -2.93 8.73 -1.21
CA GLU A 15 -3.04 9.39 0.09
C GLU A 15 -4.12 8.73 0.94
N LYS A 16 -4.03 8.88 2.26
CA LYS A 16 -4.99 8.29 3.19
C LYS A 16 -6.38 8.92 2.97
N PRO A 17 -7.42 8.13 2.63
CA PRO A 17 -8.77 8.67 2.48
C PRO A 17 -9.36 9.03 3.85
N ASP A 18 -10.15 10.10 3.89
CA ASP A 18 -10.86 10.56 5.10
C ASP A 18 -12.15 9.74 5.31
N MET A 19 -11.99 8.50 5.74
CA MET A 19 -13.08 7.55 6.01
C MET A 19 -12.68 6.57 7.13
N PRO A 20 -13.62 5.89 7.80
CA PRO A 20 -13.29 4.86 8.78
C PRO A 20 -12.57 3.69 8.10
N LEU A 21 -11.31 3.48 8.47
CA LEU A 21 -10.45 2.42 7.95
C LEU A 21 -10.28 1.30 8.98
N SER A 22 -10.03 0.08 8.51
CA SER A 22 -9.60 -1.00 9.38
C SER A 22 -8.21 -0.71 9.97
N GLN A 23 -7.88 -1.30 11.12
CA GLN A 23 -6.57 -1.11 11.76
C GLN A 23 -5.39 -1.48 10.85
N ALA A 24 -5.58 -2.45 9.95
CA ALA A 24 -4.55 -2.84 8.99
C ALA A 24 -4.32 -1.75 7.93
N MET A 25 -5.40 -1.14 7.43
CA MET A 25 -5.32 -0.07 6.42
C MET A 25 -4.78 1.22 7.04
N GLU A 26 -5.14 1.53 8.28
CA GLU A 26 -4.56 2.65 9.03
C GLU A 26 -3.04 2.50 9.19
N ARG A 27 -2.57 1.30 9.55
CA ARG A 27 -1.14 1.00 9.65
C ARG A 27 -0.42 1.17 8.32
N LEU A 28 -1.05 0.77 7.22
CA LEU A 28 -0.48 0.85 5.88
C LEU A 28 -0.13 2.30 5.52
N TYR A 29 -1.07 3.23 5.69
CA TYR A 29 -0.88 4.64 5.35
C TYR A 29 -0.03 5.42 6.35
N THR A 30 0.06 4.97 7.61
CA THR A 30 0.76 5.72 8.67
C THR A 30 2.20 5.26 8.86
N ARG A 31 2.50 3.97 8.64
CA ARG A 31 3.82 3.38 8.96
C ARG A 31 4.72 3.12 7.76
N TYR A 32 4.18 3.10 6.56
CA TYR A 32 4.94 2.81 5.35
C TYR A 32 4.96 4.02 4.41
N PRO A 33 6.06 4.25 3.67
CA PRO A 33 6.16 5.37 2.74
C PRO A 33 5.15 5.32 1.60
N ALA A 34 4.65 4.11 1.27
CA ALA A 34 3.68 3.92 0.22
C ALA A 34 2.69 2.79 0.55
N PRO A 35 1.45 2.88 0.03
CA PRO A 35 0.41 1.89 0.30
C PRO A 35 0.58 0.60 -0.53
N THR A 36 1.44 0.60 -1.55
CA THR A 36 1.80 -0.62 -2.30
C THR A 36 3.31 -0.79 -2.35
N TYR A 37 3.75 -2.04 -2.56
CA TYR A 37 5.17 -2.34 -2.76
C TYR A 37 5.75 -1.70 -4.01
N TRP A 38 4.92 -1.45 -5.04
CA TRP A 38 5.35 -0.81 -6.30
C TRP A 38 5.87 0.60 -6.12
N TRP A 39 5.28 1.34 -5.18
CA TRP A 39 5.67 2.72 -4.88
C TRP A 39 6.58 2.81 -3.65
N ASN A 40 6.92 1.69 -3.03
CA ASN A 40 7.80 1.66 -1.87
C ASN A 40 9.25 1.50 -2.32
N GLU A 41 10.02 2.59 -2.31
CA GLU A 41 11.44 2.60 -2.68
C GLU A 41 12.30 1.65 -1.83
N LEU A 42 11.87 1.34 -0.61
CA LEU A 42 12.60 0.46 0.31
C LEU A 42 12.29 -1.03 0.06
N TYR A 43 11.33 -1.34 -0.80
CA TYR A 43 11.03 -2.71 -1.17
C TYR A 43 11.92 -3.14 -2.35
N SER A 44 12.67 -4.22 -2.18
CA SER A 44 13.55 -4.76 -3.21
C SER A 44 13.58 -6.28 -3.17
N GLN A 45 13.66 -6.89 -4.35
CA GLN A 45 13.91 -8.32 -4.50
C GLN A 45 15.38 -8.54 -4.81
N PHE A 46 16.02 -9.46 -4.10
CA PHE A 46 17.42 -9.79 -4.31
C PHE A 46 17.56 -10.92 -5.31
N ARG A 47 18.43 -10.71 -6.30
CA ARG A 47 18.82 -11.74 -7.27
C ARG A 47 20.19 -12.28 -6.88
N TYR A 48 20.37 -13.58 -7.08
CA TYR A 48 21.60 -14.29 -6.72
C TYR A 48 22.33 -14.72 -7.98
N THR A 49 23.63 -14.46 -8.05
CA THR A 49 24.50 -14.90 -9.14
C THR A 49 25.74 -15.56 -8.53
N PRO A 50 26.05 -16.82 -8.86
CA PRO A 50 27.27 -17.48 -8.38
C PRO A 50 28.52 -16.72 -8.83
N LEU A 51 29.48 -16.53 -7.93
CA LEU A 51 30.78 -15.94 -8.26
C LEU A 51 31.63 -16.94 -9.03
N GLN A 52 32.37 -16.47 -10.04
CA GLN A 52 33.37 -17.24 -10.77
C GLN A 52 34.73 -16.60 -10.50
N GLY A 53 35.74 -17.42 -10.22
CA GLY A 53 37.12 -17.01 -9.94
C GLY A 53 38.11 -17.81 -10.76
#